data_AF-A0A927VS72-F1
#
_entry.id   AF-A0A927VS72-F1
#
_cell.length_a   1.000
_cell.length_b   1.000
_cell.length_c   1.000
_cell.angle_alpha   90.00
_cell.angle_beta   90.00
_cell.angle_gamma   90.00
#
_symmetry.space_group_name_H-M   'P 1'
#
loop_
_entity.id
_entity.type
_entity.pdbx_description
1 polymer ?
#
loop_
_entity_poly.entity_id
_entity_poly.type
_entity_poly.pdbx_seq_one_letter_code
_entity_poly.pdbx_strand_id
1 'polypeptide(L)'
;MIKPIIMVIILGALFTAAVLNLAADNRVRKVVLRCAIIIAAVVGAVFYGYGYAYCNGFNVSSLFRALLAMCRMLAGINDYSNISASPLLQNSIGVALFWIGHFCGFYVTASAAITTLGEKLLRTIRATLLRRGPLLLIFGVNDASVAYAKDMAQKKHRSVLFVDPDDSSSYESTIKSFGGVIEKNGDAVSPCRRFLSRINFKPGSRRLELAAMHSDGRKNLKYASEFLDVMTEAGISPAQTSLIISGAGERASSLQVNEGKGYGSVLSFDDYELTARLVIRDHPPCGMICFDEHGKAMGDFHAVILGYGRMGRAILENLICNAQFYGSTFRTDIFDPGPQNGFLHGQKYIGLYNISFHPENGKSEGFYEYLEKNIETISCIFICTGNPDDNREIAEDLELWCGPGKKVPMIIQVSKGAYYADDGNGCCFECTNVYSSDVLDIRRIDAMAMQINHMYSGSGSDAAADWETCGYFARLSSRASADFYPAMLRASGRTAEQVLSGDWPPDEETLENLAITEHKRWCAFHHVMGFDTMPDEIYGKRAAAYLEEKEKNGGSGISIGKDMVNHLHACLIPWEDLDALSKRENAITGGNADYKQLDRNNVIALSDVLRA
;
A
#
# COMPACT_ATOMS: atom_id res chain seq x y z
N MET A 1 -17.07 -42.17 -35.22
CA MET A 1 -17.75 -41.10 -34.47
C MET A 1 -16.85 -40.39 -33.45
N ILE A 2 -15.98 -41.09 -32.71
CA ILE A 2 -15.14 -40.48 -31.67
C ILE A 2 -14.13 -39.44 -32.22
N LYS A 3 -13.47 -39.70 -33.35
CA LYS A 3 -12.46 -38.79 -33.93
C LYS A 3 -13.03 -37.42 -34.38
N PRO A 4 -14.18 -37.34 -35.09
CA PRO A 4 -14.82 -36.05 -35.41
C PRO A 4 -15.23 -35.25 -34.18
N ILE A 5 -15.72 -35.91 -33.13
CA ILE A 5 -16.13 -35.24 -31.88
C ILE A 5 -14.92 -34.62 -31.17
N ILE A 6 -13.81 -35.37 -31.06
CA ILE A 6 -12.55 -34.87 -30.51
C ILE A 6 -12.04 -33.66 -31.31
N MET A 7 -12.12 -33.71 -32.65
CA MET A 7 -11.70 -32.61 -33.51
C MET A 7 -12.55 -31.35 -33.30
N VAL A 8 -13.86 -31.48 -33.14
CA VAL A 8 -14.76 -30.34 -32.83
C VAL A 8 -14.46 -29.76 -31.44
N ILE A 9 -14.20 -30.58 -30.44
CA ILE A 9 -13.83 -30.12 -29.09
C ILE A 9 -12.50 -29.36 -29.10
N ILE A 10 -11.48 -29.89 -29.78
CA ILE A 10 -10.17 -29.24 -29.93
C ILE A 10 -10.31 -27.90 -30.67
N LEU A 11 -11.09 -27.87 -31.76
CA LEU A 11 -11.32 -26.65 -32.53
C LEU A 11 -12.07 -25.59 -31.71
N GLY A 12 -13.08 -26.01 -30.95
CA GLY A 12 -13.78 -25.16 -29.99
C GLY A 12 -12.85 -24.59 -28.93
N ALA A 13 -12.01 -25.43 -28.32
CA ALA A 13 -11.04 -25.00 -27.31
C ALA A 13 -10.00 -24.01 -27.87
N LEU A 14 -9.47 -24.26 -29.07
CA LEU A 14 -8.52 -23.37 -29.75
C LEU A 14 -9.16 -22.03 -30.13
N PHE A 15 -10.40 -22.06 -30.63
CA PHE A 15 -11.15 -20.84 -30.95
C PHE A 15 -11.44 -20.02 -29.69
N THR A 16 -11.89 -20.66 -28.61
CA THR A 16 -12.09 -20.01 -27.32
C THR A 16 -10.78 -19.45 -26.76
N ALA A 17 -9.68 -20.18 -26.85
CA ALA A 17 -8.36 -19.71 -26.42
C ALA A 17 -7.90 -18.49 -27.24
N ALA A 18 -8.13 -18.47 -28.55
CA ALA A 18 -7.83 -17.33 -29.40
C ALA A 18 -8.68 -16.10 -29.02
N VAL A 19 -9.99 -16.27 -28.79
CA VAL A 19 -10.89 -15.20 -28.34
C VAL A 19 -10.51 -14.68 -26.94
N LEU A 20 -10.17 -15.58 -26.01
CA LEU A 20 -9.72 -15.20 -24.66
C LEU A 20 -8.37 -14.47 -24.71
N ASN A 21 -7.44 -14.89 -25.56
CA ASN A 21 -6.15 -14.22 -25.74
C ASN A 21 -6.30 -12.82 -26.36
N LEU A 22 -7.26 -12.64 -27.27
CA LEU A 22 -7.62 -11.32 -27.80
C LEU A 22 -8.18 -10.39 -26.70
N ALA A 23 -8.82 -10.96 -25.67
CA ALA A 23 -9.35 -10.25 -24.51
C ALA A 23 -8.39 -10.17 -23.30
N ALA A 24 -7.26 -10.90 -23.34
CA ALA A 24 -6.27 -10.98 -22.27
C ALA A 24 -5.33 -9.76 -22.23
N ASP A 25 -4.41 -9.77 -21.27
CA ASP A 25 -3.42 -8.72 -21.02
C ASP A 25 -2.71 -8.26 -22.32
N ASN A 26 -2.59 -6.94 -22.47
CA ASN A 26 -1.91 -6.26 -23.56
C ASN A 26 -0.47 -6.78 -23.80
N ARG A 27 0.20 -7.32 -22.78
CA ARG A 27 1.57 -7.85 -22.90
C ARG A 27 1.61 -9.15 -23.71
N VAL A 28 0.81 -10.14 -23.34
CA VAL A 28 0.74 -11.45 -24.02
C VAL A 28 0.20 -11.26 -25.44
N ARG A 29 -0.84 -10.43 -25.60
CA ARG A 29 -1.41 -10.12 -26.92
C ARG A 29 -0.37 -9.54 -27.88
N LYS A 30 0.49 -8.61 -27.43
CA LYS A 30 1.54 -8.02 -28.26
C LYS A 30 2.57 -9.05 -28.75
N VAL A 31 2.97 -9.98 -27.89
CA VAL A 31 3.93 -11.05 -28.24
C VAL A 31 3.31 -12.01 -29.26
N VAL A 32 2.08 -12.47 -29.01
CA VAL A 32 1.38 -13.39 -29.92
C VAL A 32 1.09 -12.73 -31.26
N LEU A 33 0.69 -11.45 -31.27
CA LEU A 33 0.44 -10.69 -32.49
C LEU A 33 1.72 -10.53 -33.33
N ARG A 34 2.86 -10.23 -32.70
CA ARG A 34 4.16 -10.16 -33.40
C ARG A 34 4.52 -11.50 -34.05
N CYS A 35 4.37 -12.60 -33.31
CA CYS A 35 4.64 -13.94 -33.84
C CYS A 35 3.69 -14.27 -35.00
N ALA A 36 2.40 -13.98 -34.86
CA ALA A 36 1.40 -14.20 -35.91
C ALA A 36 1.70 -13.40 -37.19
N ILE A 37 2.13 -12.14 -37.07
CA ILE A 37 2.54 -11.31 -38.21
C ILE A 37 3.74 -11.94 -38.92
N ILE A 38 4.78 -12.35 -38.18
CA ILE A 38 5.98 -12.96 -38.76
C ILE A 38 5.64 -14.28 -39.47
N ILE A 39 4.87 -15.15 -38.81
CA ILE A 39 4.45 -16.44 -39.38
C ILE A 39 3.62 -16.22 -40.63
N ALA A 40 2.63 -15.31 -40.59
CA ALA A 40 1.80 -15.00 -41.75
C ALA A 40 2.65 -14.45 -42.91
N ALA A 41 3.58 -13.53 -42.65
CA ALA A 41 4.45 -12.97 -43.67
C ALA A 41 5.37 -14.03 -44.32
N VAL A 42 6.02 -14.87 -43.50
CA VAL A 42 6.93 -15.93 -43.97
C VAL A 42 6.16 -17.00 -44.74
N VAL A 43 5.07 -17.53 -44.18
CA VAL A 43 4.25 -18.56 -44.83
C VAL A 43 3.63 -18.00 -46.11
N GLY A 44 3.10 -16.78 -46.08
CA GLY A 44 2.55 -16.12 -47.26
C GLY A 44 3.59 -15.96 -48.37
N ALA A 45 4.77 -15.45 -48.05
CA ALA A 45 5.85 -15.25 -49.02
C ALA A 45 6.34 -16.58 -49.61
N VAL A 46 6.52 -17.61 -48.78
CA VAL A 46 6.99 -18.92 -49.22
C VAL A 46 5.93 -19.60 -50.09
N PHE A 47 4.69 -19.75 -49.61
CA PHE A 47 3.68 -20.53 -50.33
C PHE A 47 3.10 -19.80 -51.54
N TYR A 48 2.78 -18.50 -51.43
CA TYR A 48 2.27 -17.75 -52.58
C TYR A 48 3.39 -17.35 -53.55
N GLY A 49 4.57 -16.97 -53.05
CA GLY A 49 5.71 -16.64 -53.90
C GLY A 49 6.18 -17.85 -54.72
N TYR A 50 6.45 -18.97 -54.05
CA TYR A 50 6.84 -20.21 -54.74
C TYR A 50 5.69 -20.79 -55.58
N GLY A 51 4.47 -20.84 -55.03
CA GLY A 51 3.32 -21.43 -55.70
C GLY A 51 2.99 -20.72 -57.01
N TYR A 52 2.93 -19.39 -57.02
CA TYR A 52 2.67 -18.63 -58.25
C TYR A 52 3.87 -18.61 -59.20
N ALA A 53 5.11 -18.62 -58.70
CA ALA A 53 6.30 -18.75 -59.57
C ALA A 53 6.34 -20.13 -60.26
N TYR A 54 5.93 -21.19 -59.57
CA TYR A 54 5.89 -22.55 -60.11
C TYR A 54 4.73 -22.75 -61.09
N CYS A 55 3.51 -22.38 -60.71
CA CYS A 55 2.31 -22.63 -61.53
C CYS A 55 2.19 -21.70 -62.74
N ASN A 56 2.65 -20.43 -62.64
CA ASN A 56 2.45 -19.40 -63.68
C ASN A 56 3.76 -18.91 -64.31
N GLY A 57 4.91 -19.47 -63.90
CA GLY A 57 6.24 -19.02 -64.29
C GLY A 57 6.72 -17.78 -63.54
N PHE A 58 8.04 -17.57 -63.51
CA PHE A 58 8.66 -16.41 -62.86
C PHE A 58 8.55 -15.17 -63.73
N ASN A 59 7.51 -14.37 -63.50
CA ASN A 59 7.29 -13.09 -64.16
C ASN A 59 6.68 -12.06 -63.19
N VAL A 60 6.64 -10.79 -63.61
CA VAL A 60 6.13 -9.68 -62.78
C VAL A 60 4.66 -9.88 -62.40
N SER A 61 3.84 -10.49 -63.27
CA SER A 61 2.43 -10.79 -62.96
C SER A 61 2.30 -11.80 -61.80
N SER A 62 3.14 -12.84 -61.77
CA SER A 62 3.18 -13.82 -60.69
C SER A 62 3.59 -13.19 -59.35
N LEU A 63 4.50 -12.22 -59.36
CA LEU A 63 4.87 -11.45 -58.16
C LEU A 63 3.67 -10.66 -57.62
N PHE A 64 2.95 -9.94 -58.48
CA PHE A 64 1.77 -9.18 -58.06
C PHE A 64 0.63 -10.10 -57.58
N ARG A 65 0.43 -11.25 -58.21
CA ARG A 65 -0.55 -12.25 -57.77
C ARG A 65 -0.19 -12.81 -56.38
N ALA A 66 1.09 -13.09 -56.14
CA ALA A 66 1.56 -13.54 -54.84
C ALA A 66 1.35 -12.47 -53.76
N LEU A 67 1.70 -11.21 -54.04
CA LEU A 67 1.46 -10.09 -53.12
C LEU A 67 -0.03 -9.91 -52.82
N LEU A 68 -0.89 -9.94 -53.84
CA LEU A 68 -2.33 -9.81 -53.65
C LEU A 68 -2.90 -10.98 -52.83
N ALA A 69 -2.42 -12.21 -53.07
CA ALA A 69 -2.84 -13.38 -52.30
C ALA A 69 -2.38 -13.31 -50.84
N MET A 70 -1.19 -12.78 -50.56
CA MET A 70 -0.74 -12.47 -49.20
C MET A 70 -1.65 -11.44 -48.50
N CYS A 71 -2.10 -10.41 -49.21
CA CYS A 71 -3.08 -9.46 -48.67
C CYS A 71 -4.45 -10.11 -48.43
N ARG A 72 -4.92 -10.96 -49.36
CA ARG A 72 -6.20 -11.68 -49.25
C ARG A 72 -6.21 -12.68 -48.11
N MET A 73 -5.07 -13.29 -47.80
CA MET A 73 -4.89 -14.15 -46.63
C MET A 73 -5.19 -13.43 -45.31
N LEU A 74 -4.86 -12.14 -45.20
CA LEU A 74 -5.23 -11.32 -44.02
C LEU A 74 -6.76 -11.18 -43.90
N ALA A 75 -7.49 -11.19 -45.00
CA ALA A 75 -8.95 -11.19 -45.02
C ALA A 75 -9.58 -12.59 -44.86
N GLY A 76 -8.78 -13.63 -44.61
CA GLY A 76 -9.26 -15.03 -44.52
C GLY A 76 -9.61 -15.66 -45.88
N ILE A 77 -9.29 -14.99 -46.98
CA ILE A 77 -9.50 -15.50 -48.34
C ILE A 77 -8.23 -16.25 -48.77
N ASN A 78 -8.38 -17.51 -49.18
CA ASN A 78 -7.27 -18.33 -49.67
C ASN A 78 -7.33 -18.50 -51.19
N ASP A 79 -6.16 -18.57 -51.82
CA ASP A 79 -6.01 -18.93 -53.25
C ASP A 79 -5.44 -20.35 -53.41
N TYR A 80 -5.82 -21.27 -52.51
CA TYR A 80 -5.25 -22.63 -52.45
C TYR A 80 -5.36 -23.36 -53.80
N SER A 81 -6.50 -23.27 -54.48
CA SER A 81 -6.72 -23.91 -55.78
C SER A 81 -5.69 -23.48 -56.84
N ASN A 82 -5.30 -22.20 -56.83
CA ASN A 82 -4.38 -21.63 -57.82
C ASN A 82 -2.93 -22.07 -57.64
N ILE A 83 -2.56 -22.52 -56.44
CA ILE A 83 -1.18 -22.93 -56.10
C ILE A 83 -1.08 -24.40 -55.67
N SER A 84 -2.20 -25.12 -55.63
CA SER A 84 -2.31 -26.51 -55.15
C SER A 84 -1.42 -27.50 -55.92
N ALA A 85 -1.11 -27.21 -57.18
CA ALA A 85 -0.20 -28.02 -57.99
C ALA A 85 1.28 -27.92 -57.56
N SER A 86 1.64 -26.95 -56.73
CA SER A 86 3.02 -26.77 -56.27
C SER A 86 3.50 -27.91 -55.35
N PRO A 87 4.77 -28.34 -55.45
CA PRO A 87 5.32 -29.39 -54.59
C PRO A 87 5.13 -29.17 -53.08
N LEU A 88 5.13 -27.91 -52.63
CA LEU A 88 4.95 -27.54 -51.22
C LEU A 88 3.56 -27.88 -50.66
N LEU A 89 2.55 -28.09 -51.51
CA LEU A 89 1.17 -28.38 -51.10
C LEU A 89 0.74 -29.83 -51.37
N GLN A 90 1.66 -30.67 -51.86
CA GLN A 90 1.38 -32.09 -52.13
C GLN A 90 1.44 -32.98 -50.88
N ASN A 91 2.03 -32.50 -49.78
CA ASN A 91 2.11 -33.24 -48.52
C ASN A 91 1.23 -32.62 -47.42
N SER A 92 0.79 -33.44 -46.46
CA SER A 92 -0.09 -32.99 -45.38
C SER A 92 0.56 -31.95 -44.46
N ILE A 93 1.89 -31.97 -44.32
CA ILE A 93 2.65 -31.02 -43.50
C ILE A 93 2.60 -29.62 -44.13
N GLY A 94 2.84 -29.50 -45.43
CA GLY A 94 2.79 -28.24 -46.15
C GLY A 94 1.39 -27.65 -46.18
N VAL A 95 0.36 -28.50 -46.36
CA VAL A 95 -1.04 -28.08 -46.22
C VAL A 95 -1.34 -27.56 -44.81
N ALA A 96 -0.86 -28.24 -43.76
CA ALA A 96 -1.03 -27.78 -42.38
C ALA A 96 -0.36 -26.42 -42.13
N LEU A 97 0.90 -26.24 -42.57
CA LEU A 97 1.62 -24.97 -42.45
C LEU A 97 0.93 -23.83 -43.21
N PHE A 98 0.40 -24.11 -44.40
CA PHE A 98 -0.39 -23.16 -45.18
C PHE A 98 -1.62 -22.65 -44.40
N TRP A 99 -2.38 -23.57 -43.78
CA TRP A 99 -3.54 -23.21 -42.96
C TRP A 99 -3.17 -22.50 -41.66
N ILE A 100 -2.04 -22.84 -41.04
CA ILE A 100 -1.50 -22.11 -39.88
C ILE A 100 -1.19 -20.66 -40.27
N GLY A 101 -0.53 -20.44 -41.41
CA GLY A 101 -0.27 -19.09 -41.92
C GLY A 101 -1.55 -18.28 -42.18
N HIS A 102 -2.58 -18.91 -42.76
CA HIS A 102 -3.88 -18.28 -42.97
C HIS A 102 -4.60 -17.94 -41.67
N PHE A 103 -4.57 -18.86 -40.70
CA PHE A 103 -5.12 -18.60 -39.38
C PHE A 103 -4.41 -17.43 -38.68
N CYS A 104 -3.07 -17.40 -38.73
CA CYS A 104 -2.28 -16.30 -38.21
C CYS A 104 -2.62 -14.98 -38.92
N GLY A 105 -2.71 -14.97 -40.26
CA GLY A 105 -3.05 -13.78 -41.04
C GLY A 105 -4.44 -13.25 -40.70
N PHE A 106 -5.44 -14.12 -40.64
CA PHE A 106 -6.79 -13.76 -40.22
C PHE A 106 -6.82 -13.27 -38.76
N TYR A 107 -6.06 -13.90 -37.86
CA TYR A 107 -5.94 -13.48 -36.46
C TYR A 107 -5.38 -12.05 -36.33
N VAL A 108 -4.41 -11.65 -37.16
CA VAL A 108 -3.91 -10.26 -37.18
C VAL A 108 -5.03 -9.28 -37.51
N THR A 109 -5.81 -9.54 -38.55
CA THR A 109 -6.92 -8.68 -38.97
C THR A 109 -8.07 -8.69 -37.97
N ALA A 110 -8.42 -9.86 -37.43
CA ALA A 110 -9.43 -9.98 -36.37
C ALA A 110 -9.01 -9.23 -35.10
N SER A 111 -7.73 -9.28 -34.74
CA SER A 111 -7.18 -8.49 -33.63
C SER A 111 -7.26 -6.99 -33.91
N ALA A 112 -6.95 -6.55 -35.13
CA ALA A 112 -7.07 -5.15 -35.52
C ALA A 112 -8.53 -4.68 -35.50
N ALA A 113 -9.44 -5.47 -36.06
CA ALA A 113 -10.88 -5.21 -36.08
C ALA A 113 -11.50 -5.19 -34.68
N ILE A 114 -11.08 -6.06 -33.77
CA ILE A 114 -11.49 -6.01 -32.36
C ILE A 114 -10.90 -4.78 -31.67
N THR A 115 -9.72 -4.31 -32.08
CA THR A 115 -9.17 -3.07 -31.52
C THR A 115 -9.99 -1.84 -31.95
N THR A 116 -10.54 -1.83 -33.18
CA THR A 116 -11.38 -0.74 -33.72
C THR A 116 -12.87 -0.84 -33.38
N LEU A 117 -13.47 -2.03 -33.38
CA LEU A 117 -14.90 -2.26 -33.10
C LEU A 117 -15.16 -2.73 -31.66
N GLY A 118 -14.14 -3.22 -30.97
CA GLY A 118 -14.28 -4.03 -29.79
C GLY A 118 -14.30 -3.27 -28.47
N GLU A 119 -14.33 -1.93 -28.40
CA GLU A 119 -14.45 -1.27 -27.10
C GLU A 119 -15.68 -1.74 -26.31
N LYS A 120 -16.84 -1.90 -26.97
CA LYS A 120 -18.06 -2.43 -26.34
C LYS A 120 -17.96 -3.93 -26.01
N LEU A 121 -17.39 -4.73 -26.91
CA LEU A 121 -17.25 -6.18 -26.73
C LEU A 121 -16.20 -6.52 -25.66
N LEU A 122 -15.03 -5.90 -25.72
CA LEU A 122 -13.96 -5.97 -24.72
C LEU A 122 -14.45 -5.46 -23.37
N ARG A 123 -15.28 -4.40 -23.32
CA ARG A 123 -15.90 -3.97 -22.05
C ARG A 123 -16.76 -5.07 -21.45
N THR A 124 -17.60 -5.75 -22.24
CA THR A 124 -18.43 -6.86 -21.76
C THR A 124 -17.59 -8.08 -21.34
N ILE A 125 -16.55 -8.42 -22.09
CA ILE A 125 -15.66 -9.53 -21.74
C ILE A 125 -14.87 -9.19 -20.47
N ARG A 126 -14.30 -7.99 -20.36
CA ARG A 126 -13.62 -7.50 -19.15
C ARG A 126 -14.56 -7.47 -17.96
N ALA A 127 -15.79 -6.97 -18.10
CA ALA A 127 -16.80 -7.00 -17.05
C ALA A 127 -17.16 -8.43 -16.61
N THR A 128 -17.08 -9.40 -17.53
CA THR A 128 -17.27 -10.81 -17.20
C THR A 128 -16.05 -11.41 -16.50
N LEU A 129 -14.83 -11.05 -16.95
CA LEU A 129 -13.57 -11.44 -16.31
C LEU A 129 -13.39 -10.82 -14.92
N LEU A 130 -13.89 -9.59 -14.72
CA LEU A 130 -13.93 -8.92 -13.42
C LEU A 130 -14.61 -9.76 -12.35
N ARG A 131 -15.49 -10.71 -12.71
CA ARG A 131 -16.23 -11.57 -11.78
C ARG A 131 -15.36 -12.63 -11.11
N ARG A 132 -14.08 -12.77 -11.46
CA ARG A 132 -13.15 -13.75 -10.88
C ARG A 132 -12.10 -13.08 -9.98
N GLY A 133 -11.74 -13.76 -8.89
CA GLY A 133 -10.69 -13.33 -7.96
C GLY A 133 -11.08 -12.18 -7.02
N PRO A 134 -10.14 -11.59 -6.28
CA PRO A 134 -10.39 -10.39 -5.46
C PRO A 134 -10.75 -9.17 -6.31
N LEU A 135 -11.69 -8.34 -5.84
CA LEU A 135 -12.07 -7.07 -6.49
C LEU A 135 -11.44 -5.90 -5.76
N LEU A 136 -10.81 -5.00 -6.50
CA LEU A 136 -10.49 -3.64 -6.04
C LEU A 136 -11.51 -2.68 -6.68
N LEU A 137 -12.38 -2.12 -5.85
CA LEU A 137 -13.34 -1.10 -6.22
C LEU A 137 -12.77 0.26 -5.81
N ILE A 138 -12.61 1.18 -6.76
CA ILE A 138 -12.01 2.49 -6.52
C ILE A 138 -13.07 3.56 -6.74
N PHE A 139 -13.33 4.38 -5.74
CA PHE A 139 -14.22 5.52 -5.84
C PHE A 139 -13.42 6.82 -6.01
N GLY A 140 -13.66 7.53 -7.11
CA GLY A 140 -12.89 8.70 -7.55
C GLY A 140 -11.77 8.33 -8.54
N VAL A 141 -11.60 9.17 -9.57
CA VAL A 141 -10.58 9.01 -10.60
C VAL A 141 -9.65 10.22 -10.60
N ASN A 142 -8.36 9.98 -10.39
CA ASN A 142 -7.27 10.97 -10.35
C ASN A 142 -5.92 10.24 -10.48
N ASP A 143 -4.82 10.99 -10.55
CA ASP A 143 -3.47 10.43 -10.69
C ASP A 143 -3.14 9.38 -9.62
N ALA A 144 -3.45 9.66 -8.36
CA ALA A 144 -3.19 8.78 -7.21
C ALA A 144 -3.93 7.43 -7.34
N SER A 145 -5.24 7.49 -7.54
CA SER A 145 -6.11 6.32 -7.69
C SER A 145 -5.76 5.48 -8.92
N VAL A 146 -5.34 6.11 -10.02
CA VAL A 146 -4.90 5.43 -11.26
C VAL A 146 -3.54 4.77 -11.07
N ALA A 147 -2.60 5.42 -10.39
CA ALA A 147 -1.31 4.84 -10.06
C ALA A 147 -1.45 3.60 -9.17
N TYR A 148 -2.24 3.71 -8.10
CA TYR A 148 -2.52 2.60 -7.20
C TYR A 148 -3.20 1.43 -7.91
N ALA A 149 -4.23 1.71 -8.70
CA ALA A 149 -4.91 0.70 -9.52
C ALA A 149 -3.99 -0.05 -10.46
N LYS A 150 -3.10 0.68 -11.15
CA LYS A 150 -2.15 0.12 -12.10
C LYS A 150 -1.18 -0.82 -11.39
N ASP A 151 -0.66 -0.42 -10.23
CA ASP A 151 0.24 -1.25 -9.43
C ASP A 151 -0.46 -2.53 -8.95
N MET A 152 -1.70 -2.41 -8.44
CA MET A 152 -2.52 -3.54 -7.97
C MET A 152 -2.91 -4.51 -9.10
N ALA A 153 -3.23 -4.00 -10.29
CA ALA A 153 -3.52 -4.82 -11.45
C ALA A 153 -2.28 -5.60 -11.93
N GLN A 154 -1.10 -4.98 -11.89
CA GLN A 154 0.15 -5.56 -12.41
C GLN A 154 0.82 -6.51 -11.42
N LYS A 155 0.95 -6.15 -10.14
CA LYS A 155 1.68 -6.93 -9.13
C LYS A 155 0.83 -8.02 -8.47
N LYS A 156 -0.46 -7.78 -8.25
CA LYS A 156 -1.33 -8.65 -7.42
C LYS A 156 -2.45 -9.33 -8.23
N HIS A 157 -2.48 -9.14 -9.55
CA HIS A 157 -3.48 -9.71 -10.46
C HIS A 157 -4.94 -9.52 -9.99
N ARG A 158 -5.26 -8.35 -9.42
CA ARG A 158 -6.63 -8.04 -8.95
C ARG A 158 -7.50 -7.51 -10.08
N SER A 159 -8.79 -7.83 -10.02
CA SER A 159 -9.80 -7.18 -10.86
C SER A 159 -9.99 -5.74 -10.38
N VAL A 160 -9.88 -4.75 -11.26
CA VAL A 160 -9.99 -3.33 -10.90
C VAL A 160 -11.22 -2.69 -11.53
N LEU A 161 -12.05 -2.08 -10.70
CA LEU A 161 -13.24 -1.36 -11.09
C LEU A 161 -13.22 0.06 -10.50
N PHE A 162 -13.31 1.07 -11.35
CA PHE A 162 -13.47 2.46 -10.95
C PHE A 162 -14.93 2.88 -10.98
N VAL A 163 -15.30 3.71 -10.01
CA VAL A 163 -16.54 4.48 -9.97
C VAL A 163 -16.17 5.94 -10.07
N ASP A 164 -16.59 6.56 -11.17
CA ASP A 164 -16.21 7.91 -11.53
C ASP A 164 -17.43 8.84 -11.50
N PRO A 165 -17.64 9.57 -10.39
CA PRO A 165 -18.78 10.49 -10.26
C PRO A 165 -18.61 11.77 -11.10
N ASP A 166 -17.38 12.11 -11.49
CA ASP A 166 -17.03 13.41 -12.08
C ASP A 166 -16.75 13.32 -13.60
N ASP A 167 -16.87 12.13 -14.20
CA ASP A 167 -16.67 11.86 -15.64
C ASP A 167 -15.28 12.28 -16.16
N SER A 168 -14.24 11.78 -15.51
CA SER A 168 -12.82 12.06 -15.76
C SER A 168 -12.31 11.36 -17.04
N SER A 169 -12.77 11.82 -18.20
CA SER A 169 -12.47 11.24 -19.53
C SER A 169 -10.98 11.08 -19.86
N SER A 170 -10.10 11.91 -19.30
CA SER A 170 -8.65 11.89 -19.57
C SER A 170 -7.95 10.59 -19.16
N TYR A 171 -8.47 9.88 -18.16
CA TYR A 171 -7.84 8.66 -17.62
C TYR A 171 -8.38 7.37 -18.23
N GLU A 172 -9.42 7.43 -19.06
CA GLU A 172 -10.12 6.25 -19.54
C GLU A 172 -9.23 5.34 -20.40
N SER A 173 -8.40 5.92 -21.26
CA SER A 173 -7.43 5.18 -22.08
C SER A 173 -6.38 4.49 -21.21
N THR A 174 -5.86 5.19 -20.19
CA THR A 174 -4.88 4.66 -19.23
C THR A 174 -5.47 3.51 -18.43
N ILE A 175 -6.68 3.66 -17.87
CA ILE A 175 -7.37 2.62 -17.10
C ILE A 175 -7.63 1.37 -17.97
N LYS A 176 -8.11 1.58 -19.20
CA LYS A 176 -8.31 0.49 -20.17
C LYS A 176 -7.00 -0.21 -20.55
N SER A 177 -5.86 0.48 -20.49
CA SER A 177 -4.56 -0.06 -20.90
C SER A 177 -4.00 -1.12 -19.93
N PHE A 178 -4.35 -1.06 -18.64
CA PHE A 178 -3.98 -2.08 -17.65
C PHE A 178 -5.15 -3.03 -17.29
N GLY A 179 -6.26 -2.96 -18.04
CA GLY A 179 -7.37 -3.89 -17.89
C GLY A 179 -8.46 -3.47 -16.89
N GLY A 180 -8.38 -2.26 -16.33
CA GLY A 180 -9.43 -1.71 -15.47
C GLY A 180 -10.73 -1.43 -16.23
N VAL A 181 -11.83 -1.35 -15.48
CA VAL A 181 -13.17 -0.96 -15.96
C VAL A 181 -13.61 0.29 -15.21
N ILE A 182 -14.35 1.18 -15.89
CA ILE A 182 -14.91 2.39 -15.31
C ILE A 182 -16.43 2.34 -15.42
N GLU A 183 -17.12 2.59 -14.33
CA GLU A 183 -18.57 2.72 -14.25
C GLU A 183 -18.95 4.16 -13.87
N LYS A 184 -19.81 4.77 -14.68
CA LYS A 184 -20.28 6.15 -14.53
C LYS A 184 -21.80 6.23 -14.26
N ASN A 185 -22.46 5.09 -14.11
CA ASN A 185 -23.91 5.06 -13.93
C ASN A 185 -24.32 5.40 -12.49
N GLY A 186 -25.55 5.89 -12.33
CA GLY A 186 -26.11 6.25 -11.04
C GLY A 186 -26.07 5.11 -10.02
N ASP A 187 -26.29 3.86 -10.44
CA ASP A 187 -26.22 2.70 -9.55
C ASP A 187 -24.81 2.45 -8.98
N ALA A 188 -23.74 2.82 -9.70
CA ALA A 188 -22.36 2.70 -9.22
C ALA A 188 -21.97 3.88 -8.33
N VAL A 189 -22.36 5.10 -8.72
CA VAL A 189 -22.07 6.35 -8.00
C VAL A 189 -22.87 6.46 -6.69
N SER A 190 -24.08 5.92 -6.66
CA SER A 190 -24.93 5.76 -5.48
C SER A 190 -25.21 4.26 -5.31
N PRO A 191 -24.38 3.56 -4.51
CA PRO A 191 -24.36 2.11 -4.51
C PRO A 191 -25.70 1.53 -4.09
N CYS A 192 -26.07 0.40 -4.70
CA CYS A 192 -27.32 -0.29 -4.42
C CYS A 192 -27.19 -1.80 -4.63
N ARG A 193 -28.20 -2.59 -4.23
CA ARG A 193 -28.19 -4.06 -4.42
C ARG A 193 -28.02 -4.50 -5.88
N ARG A 194 -28.51 -3.70 -6.84
CA ARG A 194 -28.31 -3.96 -8.28
C ARG A 194 -26.84 -3.85 -8.66
N PHE A 195 -26.14 -2.86 -8.11
CA PHE A 195 -24.71 -2.69 -8.32
C PHE A 195 -23.91 -3.88 -7.79
N LEU A 196 -24.17 -4.30 -6.54
CA LEU A 196 -23.54 -5.50 -5.95
C LEU A 196 -23.76 -6.74 -6.82
N SER A 197 -25.00 -6.93 -7.30
CA SER A 197 -25.34 -8.04 -8.20
C SER A 197 -24.56 -7.97 -9.52
N ARG A 198 -24.39 -6.78 -10.09
CA ARG A 198 -23.68 -6.56 -11.36
C ARG A 198 -22.18 -6.89 -11.26
N ILE A 199 -21.55 -6.53 -10.14
CA ILE A 199 -20.15 -6.85 -9.86
C ILE A 199 -19.95 -8.27 -9.28
N ASN A 200 -21.03 -9.04 -9.18
CA ASN A 200 -21.08 -10.38 -8.59
C ASN A 200 -20.50 -10.42 -7.16
N PHE A 201 -20.84 -9.44 -6.34
CA PHE A 201 -20.46 -9.40 -4.94
C PHE A 201 -21.64 -9.83 -4.06
N LYS A 202 -21.52 -11.03 -3.53
CA LYS A 202 -22.53 -11.75 -2.71
C LYS A 202 -21.85 -12.40 -1.50
N PRO A 203 -22.62 -12.84 -0.48
CA PRO A 203 -22.06 -13.54 0.67
C PRO A 203 -21.22 -14.75 0.23
N GLY A 204 -19.99 -14.87 0.76
CA GLY A 204 -19.03 -15.93 0.44
C GLY A 204 -18.44 -15.93 -0.98
N SER A 205 -18.87 -15.04 -1.88
CA SER A 205 -18.50 -15.13 -3.32
C SER A 205 -17.04 -14.78 -3.62
N ARG A 206 -16.53 -13.71 -3.02
CA ARG A 206 -15.18 -13.16 -3.22
C ARG A 206 -14.86 -12.14 -2.12
N ARG A 207 -13.61 -11.70 -2.08
CA ARG A 207 -13.18 -10.52 -1.30
C ARG A 207 -13.27 -9.24 -2.13
N LEU A 208 -13.62 -8.14 -1.48
CA LEU A 208 -13.71 -6.80 -2.07
C LEU A 208 -12.93 -5.81 -1.21
N GLU A 209 -12.09 -5.01 -1.84
CA GLU A 209 -11.41 -3.87 -1.25
C GLU A 209 -11.97 -2.61 -1.87
N LEU A 210 -12.55 -1.72 -1.06
CA LEU A 210 -13.01 -0.41 -1.48
C LEU A 210 -11.89 0.60 -1.20
N ALA A 211 -11.36 1.25 -2.24
CA ALA A 211 -10.46 2.37 -2.12
C ALA A 211 -11.22 3.67 -2.45
N ALA A 212 -11.66 4.40 -1.44
CA ALA A 212 -12.31 5.70 -1.57
C ALA A 212 -11.24 6.81 -1.61
N MET A 213 -10.85 7.21 -2.82
CA MET A 213 -9.72 8.09 -3.11
C MET A 213 -10.11 9.32 -3.95
N HIS A 214 -11.37 9.74 -3.88
CA HIS A 214 -11.84 10.99 -4.47
C HIS A 214 -11.13 12.19 -3.82
N SER A 215 -10.92 13.27 -4.58
CA SER A 215 -10.23 14.49 -4.12
C SER A 215 -10.93 15.18 -2.94
N ASP A 216 -12.26 15.20 -2.92
CA ASP A 216 -13.06 15.58 -1.73
C ASP A 216 -13.28 14.39 -0.77
N GLY A 217 -12.60 14.42 0.39
CA GLY A 217 -12.72 13.44 1.46
C GLY A 217 -14.13 13.25 2.03
N ARG A 218 -15.02 14.26 1.92
CA ARG A 218 -16.43 14.11 2.34
C ARG A 218 -17.19 13.19 1.40
N LYS A 219 -16.90 13.23 0.10
CA LYS A 219 -17.48 12.29 -0.87
C LYS A 219 -17.00 10.86 -0.57
N ASN A 220 -15.72 10.69 -0.19
CA ASN A 220 -15.18 9.38 0.20
C ASN A 220 -15.93 8.78 1.38
N LEU A 221 -16.09 9.55 2.46
CA LEU A 221 -16.77 9.09 3.67
C LEU A 221 -18.24 8.75 3.39
N LYS A 222 -18.93 9.62 2.64
CA LYS A 222 -20.32 9.38 2.24
C LYS A 222 -20.47 8.09 1.43
N TYR A 223 -19.65 7.92 0.40
CA TYR A 223 -19.71 6.74 -0.45
C TYR A 223 -19.41 5.45 0.32
N ALA A 224 -18.38 5.46 1.18
CA ALA A 224 -18.03 4.30 1.99
C ALA A 224 -19.14 3.92 2.98
N SER A 225 -19.83 4.91 3.56
CA SER A 225 -20.99 4.68 4.43
C SER A 225 -22.17 4.08 3.65
N GLU A 226 -22.56 4.70 2.53
CA GLU A 226 -23.67 4.19 1.70
C GLU A 226 -23.37 2.77 1.16
N PHE A 227 -22.12 2.51 0.77
CA PHE A 227 -21.70 1.18 0.34
C PHE A 227 -21.79 0.16 1.48
N LEU A 228 -21.41 0.55 2.71
CA LEU A 228 -21.51 -0.29 3.89
C LEU A 228 -22.95 -0.66 4.23
N ASP A 229 -23.87 0.30 4.16
CA ASP A 229 -25.29 0.06 4.41
C ASP A 229 -25.83 -1.00 3.44
N VAL A 230 -25.54 -0.85 2.14
CA VAL A 230 -25.97 -1.78 1.09
C VAL A 230 -25.36 -3.17 1.27
N MET A 231 -24.10 -3.27 1.68
CA MET A 231 -23.44 -4.55 1.97
C MET A 231 -24.04 -5.24 3.19
N THR A 232 -24.33 -4.48 4.24
CA THR A 232 -24.94 -4.96 5.49
C THR A 232 -26.33 -5.52 5.20
N GLU A 233 -27.15 -4.77 4.45
CA GLU A 233 -28.46 -5.22 3.98
C GLU A 233 -28.40 -6.50 3.13
N ALA A 234 -27.32 -6.68 2.37
CA ALA A 234 -27.09 -7.84 1.53
C ALA A 234 -26.51 -9.05 2.30
N GLY A 235 -26.27 -8.93 3.61
CA GLY A 235 -25.71 -9.99 4.45
C GLY A 235 -24.25 -10.31 4.13
N ILE A 236 -23.48 -9.34 3.61
CA ILE A 236 -22.05 -9.53 3.35
C ILE A 236 -21.30 -9.55 4.68
N SER A 237 -20.45 -10.56 4.87
CA SER A 237 -19.60 -10.64 6.05
C SER A 237 -18.51 -9.56 6.02
N PRO A 238 -18.23 -8.85 7.14
CA PRO A 238 -17.10 -7.93 7.25
C PRO A 238 -15.75 -8.58 6.85
N ALA A 239 -15.55 -9.87 7.11
CA ALA A 239 -14.33 -10.59 6.72
C ALA A 239 -14.10 -10.65 5.19
N GLN A 240 -15.12 -10.37 4.38
CA GLN A 240 -15.00 -10.25 2.93
C GLN A 240 -14.56 -8.86 2.46
N THR A 241 -14.50 -7.87 3.34
CA THR A 241 -14.38 -6.46 2.98
C THR A 241 -13.18 -5.77 3.63
N SER A 242 -12.51 -4.92 2.86
CA SER A 242 -11.55 -3.95 3.36
C SER A 242 -11.85 -2.56 2.78
N LEU A 243 -11.54 -1.52 3.54
CA LEU A 243 -11.70 -0.12 3.15
C LEU A 243 -10.37 0.59 3.27
N ILE A 244 -9.97 1.27 2.20
CA ILE A 244 -8.91 2.27 2.19
C ILE A 244 -9.60 3.60 1.88
N ILE A 245 -9.45 4.59 2.76
CA ILE A 245 -10.17 5.86 2.65
C ILE A 245 -9.24 7.04 2.83
N SER A 246 -9.25 7.96 1.86
CA SER A 246 -8.49 9.20 1.94
C SER A 246 -9.30 10.31 2.62
N GLY A 247 -8.69 11.00 3.59
CA GLY A 247 -9.22 12.22 4.19
C GLY A 247 -10.36 12.03 5.19
N ALA A 248 -10.54 10.84 5.75
CA ALA A 248 -11.55 10.57 6.77
C ALA A 248 -11.07 10.82 8.22
N GLY A 249 -9.77 10.65 8.48
CA GLY A 249 -9.19 10.81 9.82
C GLY A 249 -9.85 9.87 10.83
N GLU A 250 -10.11 10.36 12.05
CA GLU A 250 -10.77 9.58 13.11
C GLU A 250 -12.19 9.10 12.75
N ARG A 251 -12.87 9.78 11.82
CA ARG A 251 -14.22 9.36 11.38
C ARG A 251 -14.23 8.02 10.66
N ALA A 252 -13.07 7.53 10.21
CA ALA A 252 -12.95 6.18 9.65
C ALA A 252 -13.22 5.08 10.69
N SER A 253 -13.04 5.38 11.98
CA SER A 253 -13.28 4.42 13.07
C SER A 253 -14.72 3.90 13.11
N SER A 254 -15.71 4.73 12.72
CA SER A 254 -17.13 4.31 12.68
C SER A 254 -17.45 3.35 11.53
N LEU A 255 -16.54 3.20 10.56
CA LEU A 255 -16.69 2.27 9.44
C LEU A 255 -16.01 0.92 9.74
N GLN A 256 -15.16 0.84 10.77
CA GLN A 256 -14.52 -0.41 11.19
C GLN A 256 -15.56 -1.33 11.84
N VAL A 257 -15.43 -2.65 11.63
CA VAL A 257 -16.35 -3.61 12.21
C VAL A 257 -16.47 -3.45 13.73
N ASN A 258 -17.71 -3.33 14.21
CA ASN A 258 -18.09 -3.35 15.61
C ASN A 258 -19.42 -4.12 15.74
N GLU A 259 -19.52 -5.05 16.69
CA GLU A 259 -20.70 -5.91 16.89
C GLU A 259 -21.18 -6.59 15.58
N GLY A 260 -20.24 -7.02 14.73
CA GLY A 260 -20.52 -7.68 13.46
C GLY A 260 -20.97 -6.78 12.30
N LYS A 261 -21.02 -5.46 12.48
CA LYS A 261 -21.34 -4.48 11.43
C LYS A 261 -20.15 -3.59 11.12
N GLY A 262 -19.79 -3.44 9.85
CA GLY A 262 -18.69 -2.59 9.38
C GLY A 262 -17.82 -3.28 8.33
N TYR A 263 -16.74 -2.62 7.93
CA TYR A 263 -15.69 -3.22 7.12
C TYR A 263 -14.77 -4.07 8.00
N GLY A 264 -14.33 -5.24 7.53
CA GLY A 264 -13.43 -6.11 8.29
C GLY A 264 -12.08 -5.46 8.60
N SER A 265 -11.61 -4.58 7.72
CA SER A 265 -10.43 -3.75 7.96
C SER A 265 -10.59 -2.37 7.33
N VAL A 266 -10.21 -1.33 8.06
CA VAL A 266 -10.21 0.07 7.62
C VAL A 266 -8.81 0.67 7.75
N LEU A 267 -8.33 1.25 6.65
CA LEU A 267 -7.18 2.15 6.58
C LEU A 267 -7.69 3.55 6.22
N SER A 268 -7.58 4.51 7.14
CA SER A 268 -7.61 5.91 6.74
C SER A 268 -6.19 6.38 6.46
N PHE A 269 -6.01 7.14 5.39
CA PHE A 269 -4.73 7.81 5.13
C PHE A 269 -4.96 9.27 4.75
N ASP A 270 -3.94 10.08 4.99
CA ASP A 270 -3.79 11.42 4.45
C ASP A 270 -2.51 11.45 3.60
N ASP A 271 -2.50 12.19 2.49
CA ASP A 271 -1.36 12.21 1.57
C ASP A 271 -0.06 12.67 2.26
N TYR A 272 -0.15 13.57 3.24
CA TYR A 272 1.00 14.05 4.01
C TYR A 272 1.52 12.96 4.97
N GLU A 273 0.62 12.29 5.69
CA GLU A 273 0.95 11.18 6.60
C GLU A 273 1.55 9.98 5.83
N LEU A 274 0.95 9.63 4.68
CA LEU A 274 1.45 8.57 3.82
C LEU A 274 2.85 8.86 3.29
N THR A 275 3.11 10.10 2.88
CA THR A 275 4.44 10.52 2.40
C THR A 275 5.45 10.48 3.55
N ALA A 276 5.10 11.00 4.72
CA ALA A 276 5.99 11.00 5.88
C ALA A 276 6.34 9.57 6.34
N ARG A 277 5.34 8.67 6.42
CA ARG A 277 5.57 7.26 6.75
C ARG A 277 6.51 6.58 5.75
N LEU A 278 6.39 6.89 4.47
CA LEU A 278 7.28 6.38 3.43
C LEU A 278 8.72 6.86 3.58
N VAL A 279 8.89 8.17 3.76
CA VAL A 279 10.20 8.77 4.02
C VAL A 279 10.87 8.07 5.20
N ILE A 280 10.16 7.88 6.31
CA ILE A 280 10.70 7.25 7.51
C ILE A 280 10.95 5.75 7.31
N ARG A 281 10.17 5.06 6.48
CA ARG A 281 10.44 3.66 6.15
C ARG A 281 11.72 3.50 5.34
N ASP A 282 11.93 4.39 4.37
CA ASP A 282 13.02 4.28 3.41
C ASP A 282 14.32 4.92 3.98
N HIS A 283 14.18 5.92 4.86
CA HIS A 283 15.25 6.59 5.62
C HIS A 283 14.94 6.61 7.12
N PRO A 284 14.96 5.45 7.81
CA PRO A 284 14.56 5.36 9.21
C PRO A 284 15.59 5.96 10.17
N PRO A 285 15.18 6.50 11.33
CA PRO A 285 16.09 6.98 12.36
C PRO A 285 17.09 5.93 12.85
N CYS A 286 16.68 4.65 12.98
CA CYS A 286 17.59 3.55 13.30
C CYS A 286 18.70 3.38 12.24
N GLY A 287 18.44 3.86 11.02
CA GLY A 287 19.37 3.96 9.89
C GLY A 287 20.53 4.90 10.11
N MET A 288 20.35 5.89 10.99
CA MET A 288 21.22 7.06 11.14
C MET A 288 21.99 7.08 12.47
N ILE A 289 21.71 6.11 13.35
CA ILE A 289 22.43 5.93 14.62
C ILE A 289 23.05 4.52 14.70
N CYS A 290 23.99 4.36 15.64
CA CYS A 290 24.65 3.08 15.92
C CYS A 290 24.11 2.46 17.21
N PHE A 291 24.21 1.14 17.32
CA PHE A 291 23.81 0.36 18.49
C PHE A 291 25.00 -0.48 18.96
N ASP A 292 25.07 -0.73 20.26
CA ASP A 292 26.02 -1.69 20.83
C ASP A 292 25.54 -3.14 20.65
N GLU A 293 26.32 -4.10 21.15
CA GLU A 293 26.02 -5.53 21.02
C GLU A 293 24.76 -5.99 21.78
N HIS A 294 24.24 -5.15 22.69
CA HIS A 294 23.02 -5.39 23.46
C HIS A 294 21.83 -4.54 22.99
N GLY A 295 21.95 -3.90 21.82
CA GLY A 295 20.88 -3.12 21.20
C GLY A 295 20.54 -1.81 21.90
N LYS A 296 21.46 -1.26 22.69
CA LYS A 296 21.36 0.10 23.20
C LYS A 296 21.98 1.07 22.20
N ALA A 297 21.29 2.19 21.95
CA ALA A 297 21.78 3.22 21.05
C ALA A 297 23.03 3.90 21.63
N MET A 298 24.01 4.14 20.76
CA MET A 298 25.31 4.75 21.11
C MET A 298 25.34 6.26 20.91
N GLY A 299 24.25 6.86 20.43
CA GLY A 299 24.16 8.29 20.18
C GLY A 299 22.72 8.79 20.03
N ASP A 300 22.58 10.10 20.14
CA ASP A 300 21.31 10.79 20.01
C ASP A 300 20.87 10.91 18.54
N PHE A 301 19.56 10.93 18.31
CA PHE A 301 19.00 11.24 17.01
C PHE A 301 18.56 12.70 16.98
N HIS A 302 19.18 13.48 16.09
CA HIS A 302 18.92 14.91 15.95
C HIS A 302 18.49 15.24 14.52
N ALA A 303 17.22 15.65 14.37
CA ALA A 303 16.66 16.08 13.10
C ALA A 303 16.46 17.60 13.03
N VAL A 304 16.55 18.16 11.84
CA VAL A 304 16.12 19.53 11.54
C VAL A 304 14.96 19.48 10.56
N ILE A 305 13.91 20.29 10.79
CA ILE A 305 12.76 20.41 9.87
C ILE A 305 12.65 21.86 9.40
N LEU A 306 12.72 22.08 8.09
CA LEU A 306 12.54 23.38 7.45
C LEU A 306 11.11 23.49 6.93
N GLY A 307 10.28 24.27 7.61
CA GLY A 307 8.85 24.42 7.35
C GLY A 307 7.97 23.50 8.20
N TYR A 308 7.01 24.08 8.92
CA TYR A 308 6.10 23.42 9.85
C TYR A 308 4.63 23.49 9.39
N GLY A 309 4.43 23.34 8.08
CA GLY A 309 3.11 23.12 7.50
C GLY A 309 2.58 21.70 7.76
N ARG A 310 1.56 21.29 7.00
CA ARG A 310 0.99 19.92 7.10
C ARG A 310 2.04 18.82 6.90
N MET A 311 3.00 19.03 5.99
CA MET A 311 4.07 18.06 5.73
C MET A 311 5.08 18.00 6.88
N GLY A 312 5.61 19.15 7.32
CA GLY A 312 6.57 19.21 8.43
C GLY A 312 6.01 18.60 9.71
N ARG A 313 4.72 18.82 9.99
CA ARG A 313 4.01 18.15 11.09
C ARG A 313 3.94 16.64 10.92
N ALA A 314 3.55 16.15 9.74
CA ALA A 314 3.46 14.71 9.49
C ALA A 314 4.83 14.02 9.63
N ILE A 315 5.91 14.68 9.19
CA ILE A 315 7.29 14.23 9.40
C ILE A 315 7.63 14.21 10.89
N LEU A 316 7.36 15.28 11.64
CA LEU A 316 7.60 15.33 13.08
C LEU A 316 6.88 14.21 13.83
N GLU A 317 5.59 14.01 13.57
CA GLU A 317 4.78 12.96 14.21
C GLU A 317 5.34 11.56 13.95
N ASN A 318 5.78 11.28 12.71
CA ASN A 318 6.43 10.01 12.39
C ASN A 318 7.82 9.88 13.03
N LEU A 319 8.62 10.95 13.08
CA LEU A 319 9.92 10.95 13.76
C LEU A 319 9.78 10.69 15.25
N ILE A 320 8.84 11.35 15.93
CA ILE A 320 8.54 11.12 17.34
C ILE A 320 8.26 9.64 17.58
N CYS A 321 7.47 8.98 16.72
CA CYS A 321 7.15 7.57 16.89
C CYS A 321 8.33 6.63 16.57
N ASN A 322 9.21 6.98 15.64
CA ASN A 322 10.21 6.06 15.07
C ASN A 322 11.66 6.34 15.51
N ALA A 323 11.91 7.42 16.26
CA ALA A 323 13.23 7.78 16.78
C ALA A 323 13.37 7.50 18.29
N GLN A 324 12.53 6.61 18.84
CA GLN A 324 12.58 6.22 20.24
C GLN A 324 13.46 5.00 20.42
N PHE A 325 14.60 5.16 21.09
CA PHE A 325 15.52 4.05 21.40
C PHE A 325 16.00 4.13 22.85
N TYR A 326 16.29 2.98 23.47
CA TYR A 326 17.03 2.97 24.72
C TYR A 326 18.46 3.47 24.50
N GLY A 327 18.96 4.34 25.37
CA GLY A 327 20.28 4.98 25.23
C GLY A 327 20.33 6.22 24.33
N SER A 328 19.25 6.57 23.61
CA SER A 328 19.19 7.75 22.74
C SER A 328 18.15 8.77 23.23
N THR A 329 18.44 10.05 23.03
CA THR A 329 17.50 11.16 23.17
C THR A 329 17.07 11.64 21.78
N PHE A 330 15.76 11.66 21.54
CA PHE A 330 15.18 12.29 20.36
C PHE A 330 15.21 13.81 20.51
N ARG A 331 15.79 14.52 19.53
CA ARG A 331 15.78 15.97 19.41
C ARG A 331 15.34 16.41 18.02
N THR A 332 14.55 17.49 17.95
CA THR A 332 14.25 18.15 16.67
C THR A 332 14.23 19.66 16.78
N ASP A 333 14.89 20.33 15.85
CA ASP A 333 14.86 21.79 15.68
C ASP A 333 14.06 22.14 14.42
N ILE A 334 13.06 23.02 14.56
CA ILE A 334 12.10 23.35 13.52
C ILE A 334 12.27 24.81 13.14
N PHE A 335 12.58 25.07 11.86
CA PHE A 335 12.76 26.40 11.29
C PHE A 335 11.56 26.74 10.44
N ASP A 336 10.71 27.65 10.92
CA ASP A 336 9.56 28.15 10.19
C ASP A 336 9.29 29.61 10.58
N PRO A 337 9.24 30.56 9.64
CA PRO A 337 8.90 31.95 9.92
C PRO A 337 7.43 32.18 10.31
N GLY A 338 6.56 31.17 10.19
CA GLY A 338 5.14 31.29 10.42
C GLY A 338 4.48 30.19 11.24
N PRO A 339 4.94 29.84 12.46
CA PRO A 339 4.13 29.04 13.36
C PRO A 339 3.01 29.94 13.87
N GLN A 340 1.88 30.03 13.14
CA GLN A 340 0.72 30.74 13.67
C GLN A 340 0.35 30.05 14.99
N ASN A 341 0.43 30.79 16.10
CA ASN A 341 0.24 30.32 17.48
C ASN A 341 -1.03 29.44 17.70
N GLY A 342 -2.02 29.49 16.80
CA GLY A 342 -3.19 28.61 16.82
C GLY A 342 -2.95 27.16 16.37
N PHE A 343 -1.92 26.87 15.56
CA PHE A 343 -1.61 25.52 15.06
C PHE A 343 -0.89 24.63 16.10
N LEU A 344 -0.18 25.25 17.06
CA LEU A 344 0.54 24.56 18.14
C LEU A 344 -0.37 24.21 19.33
N HIS A 345 -1.42 25.00 19.57
CA HIS A 345 -2.28 24.93 20.77
C HIS A 345 -3.07 23.61 20.95
N GLY A 346 -3.05 22.70 19.97
CA GLY A 346 -3.70 21.39 20.05
C GLY A 346 -2.75 20.19 20.16
N GLN A 347 -1.43 20.39 20.13
CA GLN A 347 -0.44 19.31 20.02
C GLN A 347 0.32 19.13 21.32
N LYS A 348 -0.29 18.42 22.28
CA LYS A 348 0.26 18.21 23.62
C LYS A 348 1.66 17.59 23.61
N TYR A 349 1.95 16.73 22.62
CA TYR A 349 3.23 16.05 22.50
C TYR A 349 4.42 17.02 22.33
N ILE A 350 4.21 18.25 21.86
CA ILE A 350 5.30 19.22 21.69
C ILE A 350 6.03 19.49 23.01
N GLY A 351 5.30 19.57 24.13
CA GLY A 351 5.90 19.79 25.45
C GLY A 351 6.49 18.52 26.10
N LEU A 352 6.29 17.35 25.49
CA LEU A 352 6.73 16.06 26.02
C LEU A 352 8.07 15.59 25.43
N TYR A 353 8.48 16.17 24.29
CA TYR A 353 9.71 15.82 23.58
C TYR A 353 10.62 17.04 23.41
N ASN A 354 11.90 16.79 23.10
CA ASN A 354 12.88 17.86 22.89
C ASN A 354 12.71 18.49 21.50
N ILE A 355 11.73 19.37 21.38
CA ILE A 355 11.36 20.06 20.15
C ILE A 355 11.55 21.57 20.35
N SER A 356 12.34 22.19 19.47
CA SER A 356 12.61 23.63 19.49
C SER A 356 12.10 24.28 18.22
N PHE A 357 11.49 25.46 18.35
CA PHE A 357 10.98 26.25 17.22
C PHE A 357 11.81 27.52 17.05
N HIS A 358 12.19 27.77 15.80
CA HIS A 358 13.03 28.88 15.35
C HIS A 358 12.25 29.68 14.29
N PRO A 359 12.08 31.00 14.45
CA PRO A 359 11.37 31.86 13.48
C PRO A 359 12.14 32.09 12.17
N GLU A 360 13.36 31.60 12.09
CA GLU A 360 14.20 31.64 10.89
C GLU A 360 13.69 30.69 9.80
N ASN A 361 14.02 30.98 8.54
CA ASN A 361 13.73 30.10 7.41
C ASN A 361 15.01 29.42 6.90
N GLY A 362 14.86 28.37 6.09
CA GLY A 362 15.99 27.59 5.54
C GLY A 362 16.95 28.35 4.62
N LYS A 363 16.64 29.58 4.22
CA LYS A 363 17.51 30.46 3.41
C LYS A 363 18.15 31.59 4.23
N SER A 364 17.87 31.66 5.53
CA SER A 364 18.29 32.79 6.37
C SER A 364 19.69 32.58 6.96
N GLU A 365 20.39 33.69 7.20
CA GLU A 365 21.72 33.69 7.85
C GLU A 365 21.69 32.99 9.22
N GLY A 366 20.65 33.24 10.03
CA GLY A 366 20.49 32.61 11.34
C GLY A 366 20.38 31.08 11.29
N PHE A 367 19.79 30.53 10.22
CA PHE A 367 19.79 29.09 10.00
C PHE A 367 21.20 28.55 9.73
N TYR A 368 21.99 29.21 8.88
CA TYR A 368 23.36 28.79 8.60
C TYR A 368 24.29 28.96 9.81
N GLU A 369 24.13 30.01 10.62
CA GLU A 369 24.82 30.15 11.90
C GLU A 369 24.49 29.01 12.88
N TYR A 370 23.23 28.53 12.87
CA TYR A 370 22.83 27.37 13.65
C TYR A 370 23.53 26.10 13.13
N LEU A 371 23.59 25.90 11.80
CA LEU A 371 24.27 24.75 11.21
C LEU A 371 25.76 24.74 11.57
N GLU A 372 26.48 25.86 11.47
CA GLU A 372 27.89 25.95 11.86
C GLU A 372 28.17 25.44 13.27
N LYS A 373 27.23 25.66 14.19
CA LYS A 373 27.35 25.25 15.61
C LYS A 373 26.95 23.81 15.86
N ASN A 374 26.07 23.23 15.04
CA ASN A 374 25.38 21.97 15.37
C ASN A 374 25.57 20.84 14.35
N ILE A 375 26.18 21.10 13.18
CA ILE A 375 26.24 20.14 12.06
C ILE A 375 26.74 18.75 12.43
N GLU A 376 27.72 18.65 13.34
CA GLU A 376 28.28 17.38 13.80
C GLU A 376 27.27 16.48 14.50
N THR A 377 26.27 17.09 15.15
CA THR A 377 25.20 16.36 15.85
C THR A 377 24.01 16.03 14.95
N ILE A 378 23.79 16.82 13.89
CA ILE A 378 22.63 16.66 13.01
C ILE A 378 22.77 15.35 12.23
N SER A 379 21.72 14.53 12.30
CA SER A 379 21.60 13.26 11.58
C SER A 379 20.96 13.49 10.21
N CYS A 380 19.92 14.32 10.15
CA CYS A 380 19.18 14.60 8.92
C CYS A 380 18.50 15.98 8.93
N ILE A 381 18.28 16.53 7.74
CA ILE A 381 17.54 17.77 7.49
C ILE A 381 16.36 17.46 6.54
N PHE A 382 15.15 17.72 7.00
CA PHE A 382 13.92 17.60 6.21
C PHE A 382 13.50 18.96 5.67
N ILE A 383 13.31 19.08 4.36
CA ILE A 383 12.91 20.31 3.69
C ILE A 383 11.43 20.20 3.27
N CYS A 384 10.57 20.90 4.00
CA CYS A 384 9.11 20.76 3.99
C CYS A 384 8.39 22.12 3.88
N THR A 385 8.92 23.06 3.09
CA THR A 385 8.41 24.44 3.02
C THR A 385 7.00 24.56 2.42
N GLY A 386 6.52 23.49 1.76
CA GLY A 386 5.24 23.46 1.06
C GLY A 386 5.33 23.93 -0.40
N ASN A 387 6.47 24.48 -0.81
CA ASN A 387 6.77 24.84 -2.20
C ASN A 387 7.93 23.99 -2.73
N PRO A 388 7.70 23.12 -3.73
CA PRO A 388 8.75 22.28 -4.30
C PRO A 388 9.94 23.05 -4.89
N ASP A 389 9.74 24.25 -5.42
CA ASP A 389 10.84 25.06 -5.97
C ASP A 389 11.71 25.65 -4.85
N ASP A 390 11.09 26.12 -3.77
CA ASP A 390 11.83 26.58 -2.57
C ASP A 390 12.59 25.41 -1.91
N ASN A 391 11.97 24.22 -1.86
CA ASN A 391 12.63 23.03 -1.35
C ASN A 391 13.90 22.69 -2.13
N ARG A 392 13.85 22.81 -3.46
CA ARG A 392 14.98 22.55 -4.34
C ARG A 392 16.10 23.56 -4.12
N GLU A 393 15.76 24.85 -4.11
CA GLU A 393 16.73 25.93 -3.90
C GLU A 393 17.45 25.78 -2.56
N ILE A 394 16.72 25.50 -1.47
CA ILE A 394 17.33 25.27 -0.14
C ILE A 394 18.25 24.03 -0.16
N ALA A 395 17.86 22.96 -0.85
CA ALA A 395 18.69 21.77 -0.95
C ALA A 395 20.01 22.07 -1.70
N GLU A 396 19.93 22.76 -2.84
CA GLU A 396 21.10 23.16 -3.63
C GLU A 396 22.04 24.08 -2.83
N ASP A 397 21.50 25.03 -2.06
CA ASP A 397 22.29 25.90 -1.19
C ASP A 397 22.96 25.12 -0.05
N LEU A 398 22.26 24.15 0.56
CA LEU A 398 22.81 23.29 1.61
C LEU A 398 23.95 22.40 1.09
N GLU A 399 23.77 21.80 -0.09
CA GLU A 399 24.79 21.00 -0.76
C GLU A 399 26.06 21.83 -1.02
N LEU A 400 25.89 23.05 -1.56
CA LEU A 400 26.98 23.98 -1.80
C LEU A 400 27.68 24.40 -0.51
N TRP A 401 26.93 24.66 0.55
CA TRP A 401 27.46 25.10 1.85
C TRP A 401 28.22 24.00 2.59
N CYS A 402 27.78 22.74 2.48
CA CYS A 402 28.47 21.60 3.09
C CYS A 402 29.88 21.44 2.50
N GLY A 403 30.00 21.46 1.17
CA GLY A 403 31.29 21.42 0.48
C GLY A 403 32.17 20.19 0.83
N PRO A 404 33.37 20.08 0.23
CA PRO A 404 34.28 18.98 0.52
C PRO A 404 34.92 19.11 1.91
N GLY A 405 34.72 18.09 2.76
CA GLY A 405 35.39 17.94 4.06
C GLY A 405 34.56 18.24 5.30
N LYS A 406 33.29 18.68 5.16
CA LYS A 406 32.33 18.74 6.27
C LYS A 406 31.47 17.47 6.32
N LYS A 407 30.96 17.12 7.50
CA LYS A 407 29.89 16.13 7.63
C LYS A 407 28.67 16.62 6.85
N VAL A 408 28.21 15.81 5.90
CA VAL A 408 26.96 16.08 5.16
C VAL A 408 25.84 15.30 5.87
N PRO A 409 24.89 15.97 6.54
CA PRO A 409 23.70 15.29 7.05
C PRO A 409 22.86 14.80 5.87
N MET A 410 22.02 13.79 6.10
CA MET A 410 21.08 13.36 5.07
C MET A 410 20.08 14.48 4.77
N ILE A 411 19.99 14.93 3.53
CA ILE A 411 19.08 16.00 3.11
C ILE A 411 17.88 15.36 2.41
N ILE A 412 16.67 15.61 2.93
CA ILE A 412 15.45 15.00 2.44
C ILE A 412 14.44 16.09 2.10
N GLN A 413 14.18 16.30 0.81
CA GLN A 413 13.11 17.17 0.33
C GLN A 413 11.79 16.40 0.33
N VAL A 414 10.78 16.92 1.01
CA VAL A 414 9.48 16.24 1.13
C VAL A 414 8.38 17.13 0.56
N SER A 415 7.58 16.56 -0.33
CA SER A 415 6.45 17.21 -0.99
C SER A 415 5.21 16.32 -0.94
N LYS A 416 4.03 16.86 -1.22
CA LYS A 416 2.80 16.07 -1.20
C LYS A 416 2.88 14.91 -2.21
N GLY A 417 2.95 13.68 -1.72
CA GLY A 417 2.93 12.47 -2.53
C GLY A 417 4.27 12.08 -3.18
N ALA A 418 5.37 12.71 -2.78
CA ALA A 418 6.71 12.39 -3.25
C ALA A 418 7.78 12.94 -2.29
N TYR A 419 8.95 12.31 -2.27
CA TYR A 419 10.12 12.86 -1.60
C TYR A 419 11.38 12.64 -2.45
N TYR A 420 12.45 13.34 -2.10
CA TYR A 420 13.78 13.24 -2.70
C TYR A 420 14.80 13.21 -1.56
N ALA A 421 15.80 12.34 -1.64
CA ALA A 421 16.84 12.23 -0.61
C ALA A 421 18.22 12.24 -1.26
N ASP A 422 19.15 12.99 -0.66
CA ASP A 422 20.57 12.97 -1.00
C ASP A 422 21.39 12.53 0.22
N ASP A 423 22.30 11.58 -0.01
CA ASP A 423 23.24 11.04 0.99
C ASP A 423 24.61 11.72 0.94
N GLY A 424 24.78 12.75 0.08
CA GLY A 424 26.03 13.49 -0.10
C GLY A 424 27.01 12.82 -1.06
N ASN A 425 26.67 11.67 -1.68
CA ASN A 425 27.47 11.02 -2.72
C ASN A 425 27.02 11.39 -4.15
N GLY A 426 26.13 12.37 -4.30
CA GLY A 426 25.77 12.94 -5.60
C GLY A 426 24.89 12.06 -6.48
N CYS A 427 24.25 11.03 -5.93
CA CYS A 427 23.27 10.21 -6.66
C CYS A 427 22.33 9.49 -5.69
N CYS A 428 21.06 9.88 -5.66
CA CYS A 428 19.89 8.99 -5.67
C CYS A 428 18.59 9.77 -5.95
N PHE A 429 18.24 9.93 -7.23
CA PHE A 429 16.95 10.48 -7.65
C PHE A 429 15.86 9.40 -7.60
N GLU A 430 15.31 9.09 -6.42
CA GLU A 430 14.16 8.18 -6.32
C GLU A 430 12.88 8.96 -5.99
N CYS A 431 12.16 9.38 -7.04
CA CYS A 431 10.78 9.85 -6.89
C CYS A 431 9.89 8.63 -6.62
N THR A 432 9.74 8.29 -5.34
CA THR A 432 8.88 7.18 -4.93
C THR A 432 7.42 7.65 -4.95
N ASN A 433 6.62 7.05 -5.84
CA ASN A 433 5.18 7.26 -5.85
C ASN A 433 4.56 6.63 -4.60
N VAL A 434 3.99 7.48 -3.74
CA VAL A 434 3.43 7.05 -2.45
C VAL A 434 2.23 6.13 -2.57
N TYR A 435 1.57 6.12 -3.73
CA TYR A 435 0.38 5.32 -4.01
C TYR A 435 0.72 3.94 -4.58
N SER A 436 1.72 3.27 -4.00
CA SER A 436 2.06 1.89 -4.38
C SER A 436 1.37 0.87 -3.48
N SER A 437 1.20 -0.34 -4.00
CA SER A 437 0.66 -1.47 -3.25
C SER A 437 1.50 -1.80 -2.02
N ASP A 438 2.80 -1.54 -2.04
CA ASP A 438 3.70 -1.81 -0.90
C ASP A 438 3.45 -0.87 0.30
N VAL A 439 2.66 0.19 0.10
CA VAL A 439 2.33 1.21 1.11
C VAL A 439 0.86 1.13 1.51
N LEU A 440 -0.02 0.94 0.53
CA LEU A 440 -1.47 0.93 0.74
C LEU A 440 -2.08 -0.48 0.88
N ASP A 441 -1.35 -1.58 0.62
CA ASP A 441 -1.85 -2.95 0.86
C ASP A 441 -1.87 -3.26 2.35
N ILE A 442 -2.98 -2.88 3.00
CA ILE A 442 -3.25 -3.07 4.43
C ILE A 442 -3.09 -4.52 4.89
N ARG A 443 -3.15 -5.51 3.99
CA ARG A 443 -3.17 -6.93 4.38
C ARG A 443 -1.86 -7.40 4.97
N ARG A 444 -0.73 -6.95 4.42
CA ARG A 444 0.58 -7.36 4.93
C ARG A 444 0.79 -6.81 6.33
N ILE A 445 0.53 -5.51 6.51
CA ILE A 445 0.68 -4.87 7.82
C ILE A 445 -0.35 -5.39 8.83
N ASP A 446 -1.59 -5.71 8.40
CA ASP A 446 -2.60 -6.33 9.26
C ASP A 446 -2.23 -7.74 9.69
N ALA A 447 -1.62 -8.55 8.81
CA ALA A 447 -1.17 -9.89 9.17
C ALA A 447 -0.12 -9.84 10.29
N MET A 448 0.82 -8.92 10.17
CA MET A 448 1.83 -8.63 11.20
C MET A 448 1.17 -8.10 12.48
N ALA A 449 0.37 -7.03 12.36
CA ALA A 449 -0.29 -6.36 13.49
C ALA A 449 -1.27 -7.28 14.25
N MET A 450 -1.86 -8.26 13.58
CA MET A 450 -2.72 -9.27 14.18
C MET A 450 -1.96 -10.15 15.19
N GLN A 451 -0.73 -10.56 14.86
CA GLN A 451 0.10 -11.32 15.81
C GLN A 451 0.47 -10.48 17.04
N ILE A 452 0.81 -9.21 16.82
CA ILE A 452 1.10 -8.26 17.91
C ILE A 452 -0.11 -8.09 18.81
N ASN A 453 -1.28 -7.87 18.23
CA ASN A 453 -2.50 -7.68 18.98
C ASN A 453 -2.88 -8.90 19.80
N HIS A 454 -2.72 -10.10 19.24
CA HIS A 454 -2.96 -11.36 19.94
C HIS A 454 -2.07 -11.52 21.18
N MET A 455 -0.82 -11.09 21.11
CA MET A 455 0.07 -11.11 22.27
C MET A 455 -0.35 -10.12 23.37
N TYR A 456 -0.93 -8.97 22.99
CA TYR A 456 -1.50 -8.01 23.95
C TYR A 456 -2.85 -8.44 24.52
N SER A 457 -3.66 -9.20 23.78
CA SER A 457 -5.01 -9.60 24.21
C SER A 457 -4.96 -10.62 25.35
N GLY A 458 -4.00 -11.55 25.32
CA GLY A 458 -3.85 -12.64 26.30
C GLY A 458 -5.10 -13.53 26.42
N SER A 459 -6.01 -13.48 25.42
CA SER A 459 -7.37 -14.02 25.46
C SER A 459 -7.45 -15.55 25.35
N GLY A 460 -6.34 -16.22 25.00
CA GLY A 460 -6.28 -17.66 24.74
C GLY A 460 -7.02 -18.11 23.47
N SER A 461 -7.69 -17.21 22.75
CA SER A 461 -8.23 -17.44 21.40
C SER A 461 -7.13 -17.40 20.34
N ASP A 462 -7.48 -17.66 19.07
CA ASP A 462 -6.53 -17.43 17.99
C ASP A 462 -6.43 -15.93 17.61
N ALA A 463 -5.34 -15.58 16.93
CA ALA A 463 -5.05 -14.20 16.56
C ALA A 463 -6.13 -13.56 15.65
N ALA A 464 -6.84 -14.36 14.86
CA ALA A 464 -7.87 -13.85 13.95
C ALA A 464 -9.15 -13.44 14.71
N ALA A 465 -9.56 -14.23 15.70
CA ALA A 465 -10.68 -13.93 16.58
C ALA A 465 -10.42 -12.67 17.42
N ASP A 466 -9.20 -12.52 17.94
CA ASP A 466 -8.79 -11.32 18.68
C ASP A 466 -8.82 -10.09 17.77
N TRP A 467 -8.26 -10.22 16.57
CA TRP A 467 -8.27 -9.15 15.60
C TRP A 467 -9.69 -8.71 15.23
N GLU A 468 -10.63 -9.65 15.06
CA GLU A 468 -12.03 -9.35 14.72
C GLU A 468 -12.71 -8.47 15.77
N THR A 469 -12.42 -8.72 17.06
CA THR A 469 -12.97 -7.94 18.18
C THR A 469 -12.12 -6.71 18.54
N CYS A 470 -10.93 -6.58 17.96
CA CYS A 470 -10.00 -5.49 18.21
C CYS A 470 -10.51 -4.16 17.62
N GLY A 471 -10.67 -3.17 18.50
CA GLY A 471 -11.10 -1.82 18.14
C GLY A 471 -10.09 -1.05 17.28
N TYR A 472 -10.58 -0.04 16.57
CA TYR A 472 -9.80 0.72 15.57
C TYR A 472 -8.46 1.25 16.09
N PHE A 473 -8.44 1.88 17.28
CA PHE A 473 -7.22 2.44 17.85
C PHE A 473 -6.17 1.37 18.20
N ALA A 474 -6.60 0.22 18.75
CA ALA A 474 -5.68 -0.87 19.07
C ALA A 474 -5.07 -1.48 17.81
N ARG A 475 -5.83 -1.55 16.70
CA ARG A 475 -5.29 -1.93 15.38
C ARG A 475 -4.27 -0.93 14.87
N LEU A 476 -4.51 0.38 15.01
CA LEU A 476 -3.52 1.40 14.64
C LEU A 476 -2.22 1.26 15.44
N SER A 477 -2.32 1.08 16.76
CA SER A 477 -1.14 0.86 17.62
C SER A 477 -0.35 -0.39 17.21
N SER A 478 -1.07 -1.47 16.92
CA SER A 478 -0.45 -2.74 16.48
C SER A 478 0.22 -2.60 15.12
N ARG A 479 -0.38 -1.87 14.16
CA ARG A 479 0.25 -1.55 12.86
C ARG A 479 1.52 -0.71 13.05
N ALA A 480 1.49 0.29 13.93
CA ALA A 480 2.66 1.11 14.21
C ALA A 480 3.81 0.30 14.82
N SER A 481 3.51 -0.70 15.67
CA SER A 481 4.52 -1.63 16.19
C SER A 481 5.06 -2.54 15.08
N ALA A 482 4.20 -3.05 14.19
CA ALA A 482 4.62 -3.85 13.03
C ALA A 482 5.52 -3.08 12.05
N ASP A 483 5.22 -1.79 11.80
CA ASP A 483 6.06 -0.92 10.97
C ASP A 483 7.44 -0.65 11.60
N PHE A 484 7.55 -0.73 12.92
CA PHE A 484 8.78 -0.42 13.67
C PHE A 484 9.76 -1.60 13.74
N TYR A 485 9.36 -2.81 13.38
CA TYR A 485 10.23 -3.99 13.49
C TYR A 485 11.54 -3.99 12.71
N PRO A 486 11.68 -3.32 11.55
CA PRO A 486 12.99 -3.11 10.96
C PRO A 486 13.97 -2.41 11.92
N ALA A 487 13.48 -1.52 12.78
CA ALA A 487 14.28 -0.86 13.80
C ALA A 487 14.67 -1.82 14.94
N MET A 488 13.78 -2.73 15.35
CA MET A 488 14.09 -3.78 16.33
C MET A 488 15.16 -4.75 15.81
N LEU A 489 15.04 -5.19 14.55
CA LEU A 489 16.05 -6.03 13.90
C LEU A 489 17.41 -5.34 13.90
N ARG A 490 17.45 -4.07 13.46
CA ARG A 490 18.68 -3.28 13.42
C ARG A 490 19.29 -3.06 14.79
N ALA A 491 18.48 -2.68 15.79
CA ALA A 491 18.95 -2.51 17.16
C ALA A 491 19.51 -3.82 17.71
N SER A 492 18.86 -4.96 17.45
CA SER A 492 19.33 -6.27 17.92
C SER A 492 20.57 -6.83 17.19
N GLY A 493 21.04 -6.16 16.12
CA GLY A 493 22.14 -6.63 15.28
C GLY A 493 21.81 -7.87 14.44
N ARG A 494 20.52 -8.23 14.28
CA ARG A 494 20.08 -9.46 13.60
C ARG A 494 19.33 -9.15 12.30
N THR A 495 19.43 -10.06 11.34
CA THR A 495 18.61 -10.04 10.12
C THR A 495 17.30 -10.81 10.33
N ALA A 496 16.32 -10.56 9.46
CA ALA A 496 15.05 -11.30 9.48
C ALA A 496 15.27 -12.81 9.29
N GLU A 497 16.23 -13.21 8.45
CA GLU A 497 16.56 -14.62 8.22
C GLU A 497 17.12 -15.29 9.47
N GLN A 498 17.97 -14.60 10.23
CA GLN A 498 18.51 -15.13 11.49
C GLN A 498 17.39 -15.38 12.51
N VAL A 499 16.51 -14.40 12.70
CA VAL A 499 15.33 -14.53 13.57
C VAL A 499 14.44 -15.69 13.14
N LEU A 500 14.12 -15.79 11.84
CA LEU A 500 13.29 -16.86 11.31
C LEU A 500 13.93 -18.25 11.42
N SER A 501 15.26 -18.33 11.44
CA SER A 501 16.02 -19.57 11.61
C SER A 501 16.15 -20.06 13.06
N GLY A 502 15.62 -19.29 14.02
CA GLY A 502 15.58 -19.66 15.44
C GLY A 502 16.57 -18.89 16.33
N ASP A 503 17.26 -17.87 15.82
CA ASP A 503 18.07 -16.95 16.63
C ASP A 503 17.19 -15.88 17.33
N TRP A 504 16.11 -16.35 17.95
CA TRP A 504 15.14 -15.53 18.69
C TRP A 504 14.38 -16.40 19.70
N PRO A 505 14.10 -15.92 20.93
CA PRO A 505 14.36 -14.59 21.47
C PRO A 505 15.86 -14.29 21.68
N PRO A 506 16.25 -13.00 21.79
CA PRO A 506 17.62 -12.64 22.07
C PRO A 506 17.97 -12.94 23.54
N ASP A 507 19.22 -12.69 23.93
CA ASP A 507 19.65 -12.76 25.33
C ASP A 507 18.90 -11.76 26.22
N GLU A 508 18.95 -11.96 27.54
CA GLU A 508 18.16 -11.22 28.53
C GLU A 508 18.43 -9.71 28.51
N GLU A 509 19.69 -9.29 28.36
CA GLU A 509 20.06 -7.87 28.34
C GLU A 509 19.57 -7.19 27.06
N THR A 510 19.79 -7.84 25.90
CA THR A 510 19.24 -7.36 24.62
C THR A 510 17.71 -7.29 24.66
N LEU A 511 17.04 -8.31 25.21
CA LEU A 511 15.59 -8.34 25.35
C LEU A 511 15.08 -7.15 26.18
N GLU A 512 15.73 -6.85 27.32
CA GLU A 512 15.35 -5.73 28.18
C GLU A 512 15.51 -4.39 27.47
N ASN A 513 16.64 -4.17 26.78
CA ASN A 513 16.91 -2.93 26.04
C ASN A 513 15.90 -2.71 24.90
N LEU A 514 15.53 -3.78 24.20
CA LEU A 514 14.50 -3.73 23.14
C LEU A 514 13.10 -3.52 23.74
N ALA A 515 12.79 -4.07 24.91
CA ALA A 515 11.51 -3.86 25.58
C ALA A 515 11.35 -2.40 26.05
N ILE A 516 12.41 -1.79 26.59
CA ILE A 516 12.43 -0.35 26.93
C ILE A 516 12.20 0.49 25.67
N THR A 517 12.84 0.09 24.56
CA THR A 517 12.65 0.74 23.26
C THR A 517 11.19 0.65 22.78
N GLU A 518 10.56 -0.52 22.89
CA GLU A 518 9.14 -0.70 22.54
C GLU A 518 8.23 0.15 23.42
N HIS A 519 8.47 0.19 24.73
CA HIS A 519 7.68 1.02 25.64
C HIS A 519 7.76 2.51 25.29
N LYS A 520 8.97 3.02 25.01
CA LYS A 520 9.15 4.42 24.57
C LYS A 520 8.42 4.70 23.25
N ARG A 521 8.55 3.81 22.25
CA ARG A 521 7.85 3.92 20.96
C ARG A 521 6.34 3.87 21.14
N TRP A 522 5.84 2.99 22.00
CA TRP A 522 4.42 2.85 22.34
C TRP A 522 3.87 4.11 22.99
N CYS A 523 4.60 4.68 23.96
CA CYS A 523 4.27 5.98 24.56
C CYS A 523 4.24 7.10 23.53
N ALA A 524 5.22 7.14 22.63
CA ALA A 524 5.30 8.12 21.56
C ALA A 524 4.12 8.07 20.60
N PHE A 525 3.73 6.87 20.18
CA PHE A 525 2.54 6.67 19.38
C PHE A 525 1.29 7.22 20.08
N HIS A 526 1.09 6.90 21.36
CA HIS A 526 -0.07 7.37 22.12
C HIS A 526 -0.11 8.90 22.23
N HIS A 527 1.01 9.54 22.57
CA HIS A 527 1.10 11.00 22.65
C HIS A 527 0.80 11.69 21.31
N VAL A 528 1.32 11.15 20.20
CA VAL A 528 1.03 11.66 18.84
C VAL A 528 -0.45 11.51 18.49
N MET A 529 -1.07 10.41 18.93
CA MET A 529 -2.51 10.19 18.78
C MET A 529 -3.38 10.97 19.77
N GLY A 530 -2.79 11.87 20.57
CA GLY A 530 -3.51 12.77 21.46
C GLY A 530 -3.80 12.20 22.84
N PHE A 531 -3.22 11.04 23.20
CA PHE A 531 -3.29 10.54 24.57
C PHE A 531 -2.35 11.30 25.50
N ASP A 532 -2.69 11.26 26.78
CA ASP A 532 -1.93 11.88 27.85
C ASP A 532 -1.82 10.95 29.05
N THR A 533 -0.84 11.22 29.92
CA THR A 533 -0.64 10.48 31.16
C THR A 533 -1.87 10.64 32.04
N MET A 534 -2.39 9.52 32.55
CA MET A 534 -3.54 9.57 33.46
C MET A 534 -3.12 10.15 34.82
N PRO A 535 -3.71 11.26 35.28
CA PRO A 535 -3.43 11.79 36.61
C PRO A 535 -3.91 10.83 37.71
N ASP A 536 -3.18 10.79 38.83
CA ASP A 536 -3.49 9.89 39.96
C ASP A 536 -4.91 10.06 40.50
N GLU A 537 -5.43 11.29 40.52
CA GLU A 537 -6.80 11.58 40.95
C GLU A 537 -7.84 10.90 40.04
N ILE A 538 -7.62 10.95 38.72
CA ILE A 538 -8.50 10.32 37.73
C ILE A 538 -8.40 8.80 37.84
N TYR A 539 -7.18 8.26 37.98
CA TYR A 539 -6.98 6.83 38.21
C TYR A 539 -7.73 6.36 39.46
N GLY A 540 -7.62 7.11 40.57
CA GLY A 540 -8.32 6.80 41.82
C GLY A 540 -9.85 6.78 41.67
N LYS A 541 -10.42 7.75 40.95
CA LYS A 541 -11.86 7.78 40.65
C LYS A 541 -12.30 6.57 39.83
N ARG A 542 -11.52 6.19 38.81
CA ARG A 542 -11.81 5.02 37.97
C ARG A 542 -11.69 3.71 38.75
N ALA A 543 -10.70 3.60 39.64
CA ALA A 543 -10.54 2.46 40.52
C ALA A 543 -11.73 2.29 41.49
N ALA A 544 -12.22 3.38 42.07
CA ALA A 544 -13.41 3.36 42.92
C ALA A 544 -14.66 2.89 42.15
N ALA A 545 -14.86 3.42 40.93
CA ALA A 545 -15.96 3.02 40.07
C ALA A 545 -15.89 1.54 39.66
N TYR A 546 -14.69 1.03 39.36
CA TYR A 546 -14.46 -0.39 39.09
C TYR A 546 -14.88 -1.27 40.26
N LEU A 547 -14.46 -0.93 41.49
CA LEU A 547 -14.81 -1.68 42.70
C LEU A 547 -16.31 -1.67 42.96
N GLU A 548 -16.97 -0.52 42.79
CA GLU A 548 -18.42 -0.39 42.96
C GLU A 548 -19.20 -1.25 41.95
N GLU A 549 -18.78 -1.26 40.68
CA GLU A 549 -19.41 -2.09 39.66
C GLU A 549 -19.17 -3.58 39.92
N LYS A 550 -17.94 -3.95 40.30
CA LYS A 550 -17.57 -5.32 40.66
C LYS A 550 -18.39 -5.85 41.85
N GLU A 551 -18.61 -5.01 42.87
CA GLU A 551 -19.45 -5.37 44.02
C GLU A 551 -20.92 -5.56 43.63
N LYS A 552 -21.46 -4.70 42.77
CA LYS A 552 -22.86 -4.77 42.34
C LYS A 552 -23.15 -5.91 41.36
N ASN A 553 -22.24 -6.14 40.41
CA ASN A 553 -22.50 -6.99 39.24
C ASN A 553 -21.67 -8.29 39.23
N GLY A 554 -20.78 -8.50 40.21
CA GLY A 554 -19.84 -9.63 40.23
C GLY A 554 -18.66 -9.48 39.25
N GLY A 555 -18.58 -8.37 38.53
CA GLY A 555 -17.54 -8.02 37.57
C GLY A 555 -17.67 -6.57 37.13
N SER A 556 -16.67 -6.04 36.43
CA SER A 556 -16.70 -4.66 35.91
C SER A 556 -16.18 -4.62 34.48
N GLY A 557 -16.86 -3.84 33.63
CA GLY A 557 -16.38 -3.53 32.28
C GLY A 557 -15.38 -2.39 32.22
N ILE A 558 -15.03 -1.77 33.36
CA ILE A 558 -14.15 -0.61 33.43
C ILE A 558 -12.69 -1.06 33.38
N SER A 559 -11.97 -0.61 32.35
CA SER A 559 -10.52 -0.63 32.34
C SER A 559 -9.99 0.54 33.19
N ILE A 560 -9.38 0.26 34.35
CA ILE A 560 -8.93 1.31 35.28
C ILE A 560 -7.87 2.19 34.60
N GLY A 561 -6.80 1.58 34.10
CA GLY A 561 -5.66 2.27 33.49
C GLY A 561 -5.87 2.85 32.09
N LYS A 562 -7.09 2.78 31.51
CA LYS A 562 -7.34 3.21 30.12
C LYS A 562 -8.68 3.93 29.96
N ASP A 563 -8.63 5.18 29.53
CA ASP A 563 -9.79 6.03 29.22
C ASP A 563 -9.75 6.45 27.74
N MET A 564 -10.54 5.74 26.92
CA MET A 564 -10.62 6.01 25.48
C MET A 564 -11.42 7.29 25.15
N VAL A 565 -12.24 7.80 26.08
CA VAL A 565 -13.09 8.98 25.81
C VAL A 565 -12.29 10.26 26.01
N ASN A 566 -11.49 10.31 27.07
CA ASN A 566 -10.67 11.46 27.42
C ASN A 566 -9.22 11.35 26.91
N HIS A 567 -8.90 10.26 26.18
CA HIS A 567 -7.56 9.91 25.73
C HIS A 567 -6.53 9.93 26.88
N LEU A 568 -6.81 9.20 27.97
CA LEU A 568 -5.88 9.06 29.09
C LEU A 568 -5.43 7.61 29.24
N HIS A 569 -4.14 7.41 29.53
CA HIS A 569 -3.61 6.07 29.77
C HIS A 569 -2.58 6.07 30.90
N ALA A 570 -2.71 5.12 31.83
CA ALA A 570 -1.88 5.06 33.04
C ALA A 570 -0.44 4.59 32.75
N CYS A 571 -0.25 3.73 31.74
CA CYS A 571 1.08 3.28 31.32
C CYS A 571 1.91 4.34 30.57
N LEU A 572 1.42 5.56 30.33
CA LEU A 572 2.22 6.64 29.73
C LEU A 572 3.16 7.26 30.77
N ILE A 573 4.03 6.43 31.33
CA ILE A 573 4.96 6.78 32.41
C ILE A 573 6.34 6.19 32.09
N PRO A 574 7.42 6.64 32.75
CA PRO A 574 8.74 6.05 32.60
C PRO A 574 8.77 4.53 32.86
N TRP A 575 9.68 3.82 32.18
CA TRP A 575 9.85 2.36 32.31
C TRP A 575 9.96 1.90 33.77
N GLU A 576 10.71 2.64 34.58
CA GLU A 576 10.97 2.28 35.98
C GLU A 576 9.72 2.33 36.88
N ASP A 577 8.70 3.06 36.47
CA ASP A 577 7.47 3.25 37.25
C ASP A 577 6.39 2.18 36.93
N LEU A 578 6.57 1.39 35.87
CA LEU A 578 5.61 0.36 35.43
C LEU A 578 5.39 -0.74 36.46
N ASP A 579 6.42 -1.12 37.23
CA ASP A 579 6.31 -2.16 38.25
C ASP A 579 5.42 -1.70 39.42
N ALA A 580 5.51 -0.42 39.78
CA ALA A 580 4.68 0.18 40.81
C ALA A 580 3.21 0.27 40.35
N LEU A 581 2.99 0.65 39.10
CA LEU A 581 1.64 0.67 38.50
C LEU A 581 1.03 -0.74 38.43
N SER A 582 1.80 -1.74 37.98
CA SER A 582 1.36 -3.13 37.90
C SER A 582 0.92 -3.65 39.27
N LYS A 583 1.74 -3.43 40.32
CA LYS A 583 1.41 -3.79 41.70
C LYS A 583 0.14 -3.09 42.19
N ARG A 584 -0.01 -1.80 41.90
CA ARG A 584 -1.17 -1.00 42.28
C ARG A 584 -2.45 -1.52 41.63
N GLU A 585 -2.43 -1.80 40.33
CA GLU A 585 -3.58 -2.32 39.60
C GLU A 585 -3.97 -3.74 40.06
N ASN A 586 -2.99 -4.62 40.25
CA ASN A 586 -3.22 -5.98 40.74
C ASN A 586 -3.80 -6.00 42.15
N ALA A 587 -3.39 -5.08 43.03
CA ALA A 587 -3.97 -4.95 44.36
C ALA A 587 -5.47 -4.59 44.34
N ILE A 588 -5.94 -3.91 43.30
CA ILE A 588 -7.35 -3.49 43.15
C ILE A 588 -8.16 -4.55 42.41
N THR A 589 -7.63 -5.07 41.30
CA THR A 589 -8.35 -5.98 40.41
C THR A 589 -8.29 -7.44 40.90
N GLY A 590 -7.24 -7.81 41.63
CA GLY A 590 -6.88 -9.19 41.92
C GLY A 590 -6.30 -9.92 40.70
N GLY A 591 -5.94 -9.19 39.65
CA GLY A 591 -5.35 -9.72 38.41
C GLY A 591 -3.83 -9.93 38.50
N ASN A 592 -3.23 -10.14 37.33
CA ASN A 592 -1.81 -10.41 37.15
C ASN A 592 -1.20 -9.54 36.04
N ALA A 593 -1.61 -8.27 35.95
CA ALA A 593 -1.03 -7.32 35.03
C ALA A 593 0.47 -7.16 35.29
N ASP A 594 1.27 -7.29 34.23
CA ASP A 594 2.71 -7.05 34.22
C ASP A 594 3.04 -6.29 32.93
N TYR A 595 3.07 -4.95 33.04
CA TYR A 595 3.22 -4.11 31.86
C TYR A 595 4.59 -4.27 31.20
N LYS A 596 5.67 -4.43 31.98
CA LYS A 596 7.01 -4.69 31.41
C LYS A 596 7.04 -6.01 30.66
N GLN A 597 6.40 -7.05 31.20
CA GLN A 597 6.33 -8.34 30.51
C GLN A 597 5.52 -8.26 29.22
N LEU A 598 4.50 -7.40 29.12
CA LEU A 598 3.78 -7.19 27.85
C LEU A 598 4.72 -6.63 26.76
N ASP A 599 5.58 -5.67 27.09
CA ASP A 599 6.55 -5.13 26.12
C ASP A 599 7.63 -6.16 25.76
N ARG A 600 8.13 -6.95 26.72
CA ARG A 600 9.03 -8.09 26.45
C ARG A 600 8.36 -9.12 25.53
N ASN A 601 7.10 -9.46 25.79
CA ASN A 601 6.35 -10.40 24.96
C ASN A 601 6.18 -9.88 23.53
N ASN A 602 5.97 -8.57 23.35
CA ASN A 602 5.91 -7.97 22.01
C ASN A 602 7.26 -8.13 21.26
N VAL A 603 8.38 -7.92 21.94
CA VAL A 603 9.71 -8.17 21.36
C VAL A 603 9.88 -9.65 21.01
N ILE A 604 9.52 -10.58 21.91
CA ILE A 604 9.59 -12.03 21.67
C ILE A 604 8.75 -12.44 20.45
N ALA A 605 7.59 -11.81 20.26
CA ALA A 605 6.66 -12.10 19.16
C ALA A 605 7.20 -11.72 17.77
N LEU A 606 8.31 -10.99 17.67
CA LEU A 606 8.92 -10.60 16.40
C LEU A 606 9.08 -11.78 15.42
N SER A 607 9.45 -12.96 15.93
CA SER A 607 9.61 -14.16 15.08
C SER A 607 8.30 -14.63 14.43
N ASP A 608 7.19 -14.56 15.14
CA ASP A 608 5.87 -14.93 14.61
C ASP A 608 5.32 -13.85 13.69
N VAL A 609 5.62 -12.57 13.98
CA VAL A 609 5.24 -11.48 13.11
C VAL A 609 5.96 -11.55 11.76
N LEU A 610 7.26 -11.87 11.74
CA LEU A 610 8.00 -12.03 10.49
C LEU A 610 7.53 -13.23 9.65
N ARG A 611 6.83 -14.20 10.25
CA ARG A 611 6.24 -15.36 9.54
C ARG A 611 4.87 -15.06 8.91
N ALA A 612 4.19 -14.01 9.35
CA ALA A 612 2.85 -13.63 8.90
C ALA A 612 2.89 -12.99 7.50
#